data_AF-A0A2V5YUY2-F1
#
_entry.id   AF-A0A2V5YUY2-F1
#
_cell.length_a   1.000
_cell.length_b   1.000
_cell.length_c   1.000
_cell.angle_alpha   90.00
_cell.angle_beta   90.00
_cell.angle_gamma   90.00
#
_symmetry.space_group_name_H-M   'P 1'
#
loop_
_entity.id
_entity.type
_entity.pdbx_description
1 polymer ?
#
loop_
_entity_poly.entity_id
_entity_poly.type
_entity_poly.pdbx_seq_one_letter_code
_entity_poly.pdbx_strand_id
1 'polypeptide(L)' 'MKTNTLSTASNEVRAYAQLQREIHDALRVQHPEWIEPNGDCPTCESYETRLAELLSISSQAEHRSAA' A
#
# COMPACT_ATOMS: atom_id res chain seq x y z
N MET A 1 -25.78 17.96 -10.93
CA MET A 1 -25.47 16.57 -10.54
C MET A 1 -23.95 16.42 -10.46
N LYS A 2 -23.36 16.45 -9.26
CA LYS A 2 -21.90 16.28 -9.07
C LYS A 2 -21.64 15.59 -7.73
N THR A 3 -21.85 14.28 -7.68
CA THR A 3 -21.54 13.45 -6.49
C THR A 3 -20.62 12.26 -6.81
N ASN A 4 -20.15 12.11 -8.05
CA ASN A 4 -19.35 10.96 -8.47
C ASN A 4 -17.90 10.96 -7.95
N THR A 5 -17.32 12.10 -7.58
CA THR A 5 -15.90 12.20 -7.18
C THR A 5 -15.59 11.49 -5.87
N LEU A 6 -16.51 11.52 -4.89
CA LEU A 6 -16.31 10.84 -3.60
C LEU A 6 -16.35 9.31 -3.75
N SER A 7 -17.15 8.81 -4.68
CA SER A 7 -17.28 7.38 -4.98
C SER A 7 -16.02 6.83 -5.68
N THR A 8 -15.44 7.60 -6.59
CA THR A 8 -14.18 7.25 -7.26
C THR A 8 -13.01 7.17 -6.28
N ALA A 9 -12.81 8.18 -5.42
CA ALA A 9 -11.75 8.17 -4.41
C ALA A 9 -11.89 6.99 -3.42
N SER A 10 -13.12 6.67 -3.02
CA SER A 10 -13.39 5.51 -2.14
C SER A 10 -13.08 4.17 -2.83
N ASN A 11 -13.32 4.07 -4.13
CA ASN A 11 -12.96 2.90 -4.93
C ASN A 11 -11.45 2.77 -5.14
N GLU A 12 -10.74 3.88 -5.34
CA GLU A 12 -9.27 3.90 -5.44
C GLU A 12 -8.62 3.48 -4.12
N VAL A 13 -9.11 3.96 -2.98
CA VAL A 13 -8.63 3.54 -1.65
C VAL A 13 -8.87 2.05 -1.42
N ARG A 14 -10.03 1.52 -1.85
CA ARG A 14 -10.31 0.08 -1.77
C ARG A 14 -9.38 -0.73 -2.67
N ALA A 15 -9.15 -0.27 -3.90
CA ALA A 15 -8.25 -0.92 -4.84
C ALA A 15 -6.80 -0.93 -4.34
N TYR A 16 -6.35 0.18 -3.75
CA TYR A 16 -5.02 0.28 -3.14
C TYR A 16 -4.86 -0.66 -1.94
N ALA A 17 -5.83 -0.69 -1.03
CA ALA A 17 -5.81 -1.60 0.12
C ALA A 17 -5.81 -3.08 -0.31
N GLN A 18 -6.47 -3.40 -1.43
CA GLN A 18 -6.46 -4.74 -1.99
C GLN A 18 -5.10 -5.09 -2.61
N LEU A 19 -4.51 -4.17 -3.37
CA LEU A 19 -3.16 -4.34 -3.91
C LEU A 19 -2.11 -4.52 -2.80
N GLN A 20 -2.20 -3.78 -1.70
CA GLN A 20 -1.31 -3.96 -0.55
C GLN A 20 -1.37 -5.39 0.00
N ARG A 21 -2.58 -5.94 0.17
CA ARG A 21 -2.77 -7.33 0.63
C ARG A 21 -2.17 -8.35 -0.34
N GLU A 22 -2.40 -8.16 -1.64
CA GLU A 22 -1.84 -9.05 -2.67
C GLU A 22 -0.30 -9.06 -2.64
N ILE A 23 0.31 -7.88 -2.46
CA ILE A 23 1.78 -7.76 -2.31
C ILE A 23 2.25 -8.45 -1.03
N HIS A 24 1.57 -8.24 0.09
CA HIS A 24 1.91 -8.87 1.38
C HIS A 24 1.87 -10.39 1.29
N ASP A 25 0.78 -10.94 0.76
CA ASP A 25 0.61 -12.38 0.59
C ASP A 25 1.65 -12.97 -0.36
N ALA A 26 1.93 -12.28 -1.48
CA ALA A 26 2.97 -12.69 -2.42
C ALA A 26 4.37 -12.67 -1.80
N LEU A 27 4.68 -11.70 -0.93
CA LEU A 27 5.96 -11.64 -0.22
C LEU A 27 6.11 -12.81 0.76
N ARG A 28 5.05 -13.17 1.50
CA ARG A 28 5.07 -14.33 2.40
C ARG A 28 5.26 -15.65 1.66
N VAL A 29 4.66 -15.79 0.48
CA VAL A 29 4.82 -16.99 -0.36
C VAL A 29 6.24 -17.07 -0.94
N GLN A 30 6.82 -15.95 -1.36
CA GLN A 30 8.18 -15.89 -1.92
C GLN A 30 9.27 -16.01 -0.86
N HIS A 31 9.02 -15.50 0.35
CA HIS A 31 9.97 -15.45 1.46
C HIS A 31 9.40 -16.14 2.71
N PRO A 32 9.19 -17.47 2.68
CA PRO A 32 8.74 -18.19 3.85
C PRO A 32 9.75 -18.09 5.02
N GLU A 33 11.02 -17.80 4.74
CA GLU A 33 12.07 -17.60 5.74
C GLU A 33 11.89 -16.32 6.59
N TRP A 34 11.07 -15.37 6.15
CA TRP A 34 10.74 -14.16 6.92
C TRP A 34 9.55 -14.37 7.86
N ILE A 35 8.84 -15.48 7.73
CA ILE A 35 7.70 -15.81 8.57
C ILE A 35 8.21 -16.44 9.86
N GLU A 36 7.97 -15.77 10.97
CA GLU A 36 8.29 -16.23 12.30
C GLU A 36 7.37 -17.39 12.73
N PRO A 37 7.74 -18.19 13.75
CA PRO A 37 6.94 -19.34 14.19
C PRO A 37 5.52 -19.01 14.69
N ASN A 38 5.29 -17.77 15.13
CA ASN A 38 3.98 -17.21 15.48
C ASN A 38 3.13 -16.85 14.24
N GLY A 39 3.69 -16.91 13.04
CA GLY A 39 3.05 -16.52 11.79
C GLY A 39 3.21 -15.05 11.44
N ASP A 40 3.93 -14.26 12.24
CA ASP A 40 4.22 -12.86 11.94
C ASP A 40 5.33 -12.75 10.89
N CYS A 41 5.34 -11.66 10.13
CA CYS A 41 6.39 -11.36 9.16
C CYS A 41 6.84 -9.90 9.34
N PRO A 42 7.68 -9.61 10.34
CA PRO A 42 8.10 -8.23 10.64
C PRO A 42 8.84 -7.58 9.46
N THR A 43 9.53 -8.37 8.63
CA THR A 43 10.14 -7.88 7.38
C THR A 43 9.09 -7.45 6.36
N CYS A 44 7.99 -8.20 6.21
CA CYS A 44 6.88 -7.84 5.34
C CYS A 44 6.26 -6.51 5.80
N GLU A 45 6.00 -6.35 7.10
CA GLU A 45 5.45 -5.11 7.66
C GLU A 45 6.38 -3.90 7.45
N SER A 46 7.70 -4.11 7.56
CA SER A 46 8.70 -3.07 7.29
C SER A 46 8.68 -2.63 5.82
N TYR A 47 8.54 -3.57 4.89
CA TYR A 47 8.39 -3.26 3.46
C TYR A 47 7.12 -2.48 3.17
N GLU A 48 6.00 -2.88 3.75
CA GLU A 48 4.71 -2.19 3.56
C GLU A 48 4.74 -0.77 4.13
N THR A 49 5.33 -0.60 5.32
CA THR A 49 5.49 0.73 5.94
C THR A 49 6.33 1.63 5.04
N ARG A 50 7.47 1.13 4.55
CA ARG A 50 8.34 1.89 3.65
C ARG A 50 7.65 2.21 2.32
N LEU A 51 6.86 1.29 1.78
CA LEU A 51 6.09 1.54 0.56
C LEU A 51 5.06 2.66 0.76
N ALA A 52 4.36 2.66 1.90
CA ALA A 52 3.41 3.71 2.24
C ALA A 52 4.10 5.08 2.37
N GLU A 53 5.28 5.14 2.99
CA GLU A 53 6.08 6.37 3.08
C GLU A 53 6.50 6.87 1.69
N LEU A 54 7.00 5.99 0.82
CA LEU A 54 7.41 6.36 -0.55
C LEU A 54 6.23 6.92 -1.35
N LEU A 55 5.07 6.29 -1.28
CA LEU A 55 3.86 6.75 -1.96
C LEU A 55 3.37 8.09 -1.40
N SER A 56 3.45 8.29 -0.08
CA SER A 56 3.14 9.57 0.55
C SER A 56 4.07 10.68 0.05
N ILE A 57 5.37 10.42 -0.04
CA ILE A 57 6.37 11.38 -0.56
C ILE A 57 6.11 11.68 -2.04
N SER A 58 5.86 10.65 -2.86
CA SER A 58 5.54 10.82 -4.29
C SER A 58 4.29 11.66 -4.50
N SER A 59 3.24 11.43 -3.70
CA SER A 59 2.01 12.22 -3.77
C SER A 59 2.26 13.70 -3.46
N GLN A 60 3.20 14.02 -2.56
CA GLN A 60 3.54 15.39 -2.20
C GLN A 60 4.40 16.08 -3.27
N ALA A 61 5.28 15.33 -3.93
CA ALA A 61 6.09 15.84 -5.04
C ALA A 61 5.24 16.26 -6.24
N GLU A 62 4.22 15.48 -6.58
CA GLU A 62 3.28 15.79 -7.67
C GLU A 62 2.53 17.12 -7.43
N HIS A 63 2.11 17.38 -6.18
CA HIS A 63 1.44 18.63 -5.81
C HIS A 63 2.37 19.86 -5.85
N ARG A 64 3.68 19.68 -5.61
CA ARG A 64 4.66 20.78 -5.59
C ARG A 64 5.15 21.16 -6.99
N SER A 65 5.16 20.22 -7.94
CA SER A 65 5.54 20.46 -9.33
C SER A 65 4.44 21.13 -10.16
N ALA A 66 3.23 21.29 -9.62
CA ALA A 66 2.10 21.93 -10.28
C ALA A 66 1.85 23.40 -9.84
N ALA A 67 2.78 24.01 -9.08
CA ALA A 67 2.69 25.37 -8.56
C ALA A 67 3.62 26.36 -9.28
#